data_AF-X0VC77-F1
#
_entry.id   AF-X0VC77-F1
#
_cell.length_a   1.000
_cell.length_b   1.000
_cell.length_c   1.000
_cell.angle_alpha   90.00
_cell.angle_beta   90.00
_cell.angle_gamma   90.00
#
_symmetry.space_group_name_H-M   'P 1'
#
loop_
_entity.id
_entity.type
_entity.pdbx_description
1 polymer ?
#
loop_
_entity_poly.entity_id
_entity_poly.type
_entity_poly.pdbx_seq_one_letter_code
_entity_poly.pdbx_strand_id
1 'polypeptide(L)' 'MPEDIISLIQENVIQGRMTRDDEGMDERIVGQPGVTELVEKALASGLSIQDIITKGLSGGMNIVGQKFE' A
#
# COMPACT_ATOMS: atom_id res chain seq x y z
N MET A 1 -0.36 -5.53 13.72
CA MET A 1 -1.75 -5.16 14.05
C MET A 1 -2.48 -4.82 12.76
N PRO A 2 -3.82 -4.91 12.68
CA PRO A 2 -4.57 -4.71 11.44
C PRO A 2 -4.37 -3.32 10.81
N GLU A 3 -4.18 -2.29 11.64
CA GLU A 3 -3.85 -0.93 11.20
C GLU A 3 -2.51 -0.88 10.44
N ASP A 4 -1.54 -1.72 10.81
CA ASP A 4 -0.24 -1.77 10.14
C ASP A 4 -0.36 -2.20 8.68
N ILE A 5 -1.34 -3.06 8.33
CA ILE A 5 -1.48 -3.54 6.94
C ILE A 5 -1.99 -2.41 6.04
N ILE A 6 -2.93 -1.59 6.51
CA ILE A 6 -3.44 -0.45 5.73
C ILE A 6 -2.34 0.59 5.52
N SER A 7 -1.56 0.89 6.56
CA SER A 7 -0.41 1.78 6.45
C SER A 7 0.64 1.27 5.47
N LEU A 8 0.91 -0.05 5.45
CA LEU A 8 1.82 -0.66 4.49
C LEU A 8 1.28 -0.60 3.04
N ILE A 9 -0.03 -0.75 2.84
CA ILE A 9 -0.64 -0.57 1.51
C ILE A 9 -0.42 0.88 1.05
N GLN A 10 -0.71 1.85 1.93
CA GLN A 10 -0.54 3.27 1.63
C GLN A 10 0.91 3.59 1.26
N GLU A 11 1.88 3.10 2.03
CA GLU A 11 3.30 3.31 1.74
C GLU A 11 3.68 2.73 0.38
N ASN A 12 3.27 1.49 0.07
CA ASN A 12 3.60 0.90 -1.23
C ASN A 12 2.92 1.62 -2.42
N VAL A 13 1.74 2.22 -2.22
CA VAL A 13 1.13 3.10 -3.23
C VAL A 13 2.00 4.33 -3.48
N ILE A 14 2.50 4.98 -2.42
CA ILE A 14 3.38 6.15 -2.53
C ILE A 14 4.70 5.78 -3.22
N GLN A 15 5.24 4.61 -2.90
CA GLN A 15 6.46 4.06 -3.51
C GLN A 15 6.25 3.61 -4.96
N GLY A 16 5.01 3.46 -5.43
CA GLY A 16 4.70 2.93 -6.75
C GLY A 16 4.92 1.42 -6.90
N ARG A 17 4.85 0.65 -5.80
CA ARG A 17 5.12 -0.80 -5.77
C ARG A 17 3.83 -1.61 -5.82
N MET A 18 3.51 -2.20 -6.97
CA MET A 18 2.31 -3.01 -7.15
C MET A 18 2.48 -4.43 -6.57
N THR A 19 3.67 -5.00 -6.71
CA THR A 19 4.05 -6.36 -6.31
C THR A 19 5.39 -6.34 -5.60
N ARG A 20 5.80 -7.48 -5.00
CA ARG A 20 7.11 -7.60 -4.35
C ARG A 20 8.31 -7.38 -5.26
N ASP A 21 8.13 -7.60 -6.56
CA ASP A 21 9.19 -7.53 -7.56
C ASP A 21 9.47 -6.08 -7.99
N ASP A 22 8.58 -5.15 -7.63
CA ASP A 22 8.79 -3.73 -7.90
C ASP A 22 9.78 -3.11 -6.93
N GLU A 23 10.72 -2.32 -7.47
CA GLU A 23 11.76 -1.63 -6.70
C GLU A 23 11.22 -0.42 -5.94
N GLY A 24 10.34 0.36 -6.56
CA GLY A 24 9.82 1.61 -5.98
C GLY A 24 10.90 2.68 -5.85
N MET A 25 10.76 3.59 -4.88
CA MET A 25 11.76 4.66 -4.65
C MET A 25 12.87 4.25 -3.67
N ASP A 26 12.63 3.23 -2.83
CA ASP A 26 13.62 2.68 -1.91
C ASP A 26 13.97 1.24 -2.30
N GLU A 27 15.17 1.01 -2.84
CA GLU A 27 15.61 -0.32 -3.26
C GLU A 27 15.73 -1.33 -2.09
N ARG A 28 15.78 -0.86 -0.83
CA ARG A 28 15.91 -1.75 0.34
C ARG A 28 14.64 -2.54 0.65
N ILE A 29 13.51 -2.19 0.04
CA ILE A 29 12.22 -2.86 0.26
C ILE A 29 11.87 -3.86 -0.85
N VAL A 30 12.72 -4.05 -1.86
CA VAL A 30 12.58 -5.08 -2.90
C VAL A 30 12.43 -6.47 -2.26
N GLY A 31 11.50 -7.27 -2.79
CA GLY A 31 11.18 -8.60 -2.27
C GLY A 31 10.22 -8.62 -1.08
N GLN A 32 9.92 -7.45 -0.47
CA GLN A 32 8.82 -7.33 0.50
C GLN A 32 7.48 -7.22 -0.23
N PRO A 33 6.36 -7.66 0.38
CA PRO A 33 5.02 -7.57 -0.22
C PRO A 33 4.68 -6.18 -0.77
N GLY A 34 4.18 -6.13 -2.01
CA GLY A 34 3.66 -4.92 -2.64
C GLY A 34 2.17 -4.73 -2.36
N VAL A 35 1.54 -3.77 -3.05
CA VAL A 35 0.11 -3.45 -2.87
C VAL A 35 -0.78 -4.69 -3.02
N THR A 36 -0.54 -5.52 -4.04
CA THR A 36 -1.41 -6.66 -4.37
C THR A 36 -1.41 -7.68 -3.24
N GLU A 37 -0.24 -8.13 -2.79
CA GLU A 37 -0.12 -9.13 -1.74
C GLU A 37 -0.61 -8.59 -0.38
N LEU A 38 -0.41 -7.30 -0.11
CA LEU A 38 -0.90 -6.67 1.11
C LEU A 38 -2.43 -6.53 1.12
N VAL A 39 -3.06 -6.23 -0.01
CA VAL A 39 -4.52 -6.20 -0.15
C VAL A 39 -5.11 -7.61 0.04
N GLU A 40 -4.52 -8.64 -0.56
CA GLU A 40 -4.94 -10.03 -0.33
C GLU A 40 -4.85 -10.41 1.15
N LYS A 41 -3.74 -10.05 1.80
CA LYS A 41 -3.57 -10.27 3.24
C LYS A 41 -4.60 -9.50 4.06
N ALA A 42 -4.93 -8.27 3.67
CA ALA A 42 -5.93 -7.46 4.34
C ALA A 42 -7.33 -8.10 4.25
N LEU A 43 -7.72 -8.53 3.06
CA LEU A 43 -8.98 -9.25 2.81
C LEU A 43 -9.04 -10.54 3.61
N ALA A 44 -7.97 -11.35 3.61
CA ALA A 44 -7.88 -12.58 4.39
C ALA A 44 -7.95 -12.35 5.90
N SER A 45 -7.53 -11.17 6.37
CA SER A 45 -7.61 -10.77 7.77
C SER A 45 -8.96 -10.14 8.17
N GLY A 46 -9.93 -10.08 7.23
CA GLY A 46 -11.26 -9.52 7.48
C GLY A 46 -11.28 -7.99 7.65
N LEU A 47 -10.27 -7.28 7.12
CA LEU A 47 -10.26 -5.82 7.14
C LEU A 47 -11.37 -5.25 6.24
N SER A 48 -11.88 -4.08 6.62
CA SER A 48 -12.92 -3.38 5.86
C SER A 48 -12.42 -3.03 4.46
N ILE A 49 -13.17 -3.46 3.44
CA ILE A 49 -12.91 -3.11 2.03
C ILE A 49 -12.91 -1.59 1.86
N GLN A 50 -13.82 -0.89 2.56
CA GLN A 50 -13.89 0.56 2.52
C GLN A 50 -12.60 1.19 3.07
N ASP A 51 -12.04 0.66 4.16
CA ASP A 51 -10.79 1.17 4.73
C ASP A 51 -9.59 0.87 3.81
N ILE A 52 -9.53 -0.33 3.21
CA ILE A 52 -8.48 -0.68 2.24
C ILE A 52 -8.46 0.32 1.08
N ILE A 53 -9.64 0.65 0.52
CA ILE A 53 -9.75 1.60 -0.59
C ILE A 53 -9.46 3.03 -0.13
N THR A 54 -10.18 3.52 0.89
CA THR A 54 -10.15 4.95 1.23
C THR A 54 -8.88 5.37 1.96
N LYS A 55 -8.38 4.55 2.89
CA LYS A 55 -7.19 4.87 3.70
C LYS A 55 -5.91 4.32 3.07
N GLY A 56 -5.96 3.11 2.51
CA GLY A 56 -4.82 2.49 1.85
C GLY A 56 -4.56 3.09 0.47
N LEU A 57 -5.40 2.72 -0.51
CA LEU A 57 -5.18 3.04 -1.93
C LEU A 57 -5.35 4.52 -2.25
N SER A 58 -6.56 5.06 -2.04
CA SER A 58 -6.87 6.47 -2.30
C SER A 58 -6.08 7.40 -1.37
N GLY A 59 -5.87 6.99 -0.12
CA GLY A 59 -5.06 7.73 0.84
C GLY A 59 -3.61 7.89 0.38
N GLY A 60 -3.01 6.84 -0.21
CA GLY A 60 -1.66 6.92 -0.78
C GLY A 60 -1.61 7.83 -2.01
N MET A 61 -2.57 7.69 -2.92
CA MET A 61 -2.66 8.55 -4.11
C MET A 61 -2.86 10.02 -3.78
N ASN A 62 -3.61 10.35 -2.72
CA ASN A 62 -3.77 11.73 -2.28
C ASN A 62 -2.45 12.35 -1.81
N ILE A 63 -1.61 11.58 -1.11
CA ILE A 63 -0.26 12.03 -0.69
C ILE A 63 0.62 12.27 -1.91
N VAL A 64 0.56 11.38 -2.91
CA VAL A 64 1.27 11.58 -4.18
C VAL A 64 0.80 12.87 -4.85
N GLY A 65 -0.53 13.07 -4.97
CA GLY A 65 -1.10 14.30 -5.53
C GLY A 65 -0.58 15.57 -4.84
N GLN A 66 -0.62 15.61 -3.51
CA GLN A 66 -0.10 16.75 -2.73
C GLN A 66 1.39 17.03 -2.92
N LYS A 67 2.19 16.04 -3.31
CA LYS A 67 3.63 16.21 -3.54
C LYS A 67 3.96 16.73 -4.94
N PHE A 68 3.06 16.57 -5.90
CA PHE A 68 3.32 16.83 -7.32
C PHE A 68 2.33 17.82 -7.96
N GLU A 69 1.36 18.36 -7.20
CA GLU A 69 0.64 19.62 -7.51
C GLU A 69 1.47 20.85 -7.15
#